data_AF-A0A7C1NSB0-F1
#
_entry.id   AF-A0A7C1NSB0-F1
#
_cell.length_a   1.000
_cell.length_b   1.000
_cell.length_c   1.000
_cell.angle_alpha   90.00
_cell.angle_beta   90.00
_cell.angle_gamma   90.00
#
_symmetry.space_group_name_H-M   'P 1'
#
loop_
_entity.id
_entity.type
_entity.pdbx_description
1 polymer ?
#
loop_
_entity_poly.entity_id
_entity_poly.type
_entity_poly.pdbx_seq_one_letter_code
_entity_poly.pdbx_strand_id
1 'polypeptide(L)'
;MSEEISDREIELAEEMMALQHAMQTGIKALIEYGLVSEDPKHLRTGMSSALVFNGTVVRLLVEKGIITREEYAEAAVVDLKAEVKRYEKEISEHLGGANITLK
;
A
#
# COMPACT_ATOMS: atom_id res chain seq x y z
N MET A 1 28.35 13.81 -6.13
CA MET A 1 27.61 14.31 -7.31
C MET A 1 26.14 14.18 -6.98
N SER A 2 25.43 15.29 -6.77
CA SER A 2 23.97 15.26 -6.75
C SER A 2 23.50 15.11 -8.20
N GLU A 3 22.72 14.08 -8.51
CA GLU A 3 22.03 14.03 -9.79
C GLU A 3 21.06 15.22 -9.88
N GLU A 4 21.16 15.95 -10.98
CA GLU A 4 20.29 17.08 -11.27
C GLU A 4 18.93 16.53 -11.72
N ILE A 5 17.87 16.90 -11.03
CA ILE A 5 16.50 16.46 -11.33
C ILE A 5 16.10 17.07 -12.68
N SER A 6 15.63 16.27 -13.61
CA SER A 6 15.18 16.74 -14.92
C SER A 6 13.88 17.54 -14.82
N ASP A 7 13.65 18.49 -15.73
CA ASP A 7 12.38 19.23 -15.84
C ASP A 7 11.18 18.26 -15.92
N ARG A 8 11.37 17.12 -16.60
CA ARG A 8 10.33 16.09 -16.71
C ARG A 8 10.00 15.44 -15.37
N GLU A 9 10.98 15.21 -14.51
CA GLU A 9 10.74 14.66 -13.18
C GLU A 9 9.99 15.66 -12.27
N ILE A 10 10.24 16.96 -12.44
CA ILE A 10 9.52 18.01 -11.73
C ILE A 10 8.05 18.03 -12.17
N GLU A 11 7.78 18.04 -13.49
CA GLU A 11 6.41 17.99 -14.02
C GLU A 11 5.62 16.77 -13.50
N LEU A 12 6.25 15.60 -13.48
CA LEU A 12 5.64 14.36 -13.00
C LEU A 12 5.36 14.43 -11.50
N ALA A 13 6.26 15.01 -10.70
CA ALA A 13 6.05 15.21 -9.27
C ALA A 13 4.86 16.16 -9.00
N GLU A 14 4.73 17.24 -9.77
CA GLU A 14 3.59 18.16 -9.68
C GLU A 14 2.27 17.47 -10.02
N GLU A 15 2.24 16.70 -11.11
CA GLU A 15 1.08 15.90 -11.51
C GLU A 15 0.70 14.87 -10.43
N MET A 16 1.69 14.18 -9.85
CA MET A 16 1.48 13.23 -8.76
C MET A 16 0.86 13.89 -7.53
N MET A 17 1.35 15.07 -7.14
CA MET A 17 0.78 15.83 -6.01
C MET A 17 -0.67 16.25 -6.29
N ALA A 18 -0.97 16.72 -7.49
CA ALA A 18 -2.33 17.09 -7.88
C ALA A 18 -3.29 15.89 -7.82
N LEU A 19 -2.85 14.72 -8.30
CA LEU A 19 -3.64 13.48 -8.26
C LEU A 19 -3.86 13.00 -6.82
N GLN A 20 -2.85 13.07 -5.95
CA GLN A 20 -3.00 12.75 -4.53
C GLN A 20 -4.01 13.67 -3.85
N HIS A 21 -4.01 14.97 -4.17
CA HIS A 21 -5.01 15.91 -3.67
C HIS A 21 -6.42 15.59 -4.19
N ALA A 22 -6.55 15.22 -5.47
CA ALA A 22 -7.82 14.77 -6.03
C ALA A 22 -8.35 13.51 -5.33
N MET A 23 -7.48 12.54 -5.02
CA MET A 23 -7.84 11.36 -4.23
C MET A 23 -8.33 11.72 -2.83
N GLN A 24 -7.68 12.68 -2.14
CA GLN A 24 -8.17 13.18 -0.85
C GLN A 24 -9.57 13.78 -0.95
N THR A 25 -9.84 14.52 -2.03
CA THR A 25 -11.15 15.12 -2.29
C THR A 25 -12.20 14.05 -2.55
N GLY A 26 -11.88 13.03 -3.35
CA GLY A 26 -12.76 11.88 -3.60
C GLY A 26 -13.11 11.13 -2.30
N ILE A 27 -12.12 10.84 -1.44
CA ILE A 27 -12.36 10.19 -0.15
C ILE A 27 -13.26 11.05 0.74
N LYS A 28 -13.06 12.37 0.77
CA LYS A 28 -13.94 13.29 1.51
C LYS A 28 -15.38 13.18 1.03
N ALA A 29 -15.61 13.20 -0.28
CA ALA A 29 -16.96 13.08 -0.85
C ALA A 29 -17.60 11.73 -0.49
N LEU A 30 -16.85 10.62 -0.55
CA LEU A 30 -17.34 9.30 -0.15
C LEU A 30 -17.76 9.25 1.33
N ILE A 31 -17.02 9.91 2.21
CA ILE A 31 -17.37 10.05 3.63
C ILE A 31 -18.65 10.89 3.78
N GLU A 32 -18.74 12.04 3.11
CA GLU A 32 -19.91 12.93 3.16
C GLU A 32 -21.19 12.25 2.63
N TYR A 33 -21.07 11.34 1.66
CA TYR A 33 -22.18 10.52 1.16
C TYR A 33 -22.47 9.26 2.01
N GLY A 34 -21.73 9.02 3.10
CA GLY A 34 -21.91 7.85 3.96
C GLY A 34 -21.56 6.52 3.28
N LEU A 35 -20.75 6.55 2.21
CA LEU A 35 -20.36 5.35 1.44
C LEU A 35 -19.17 4.61 2.04
N VAL A 36 -18.39 5.27 2.91
CA VAL A 36 -17.25 4.70 3.66
C VAL A 36 -17.24 5.24 5.08
N SER A 37 -16.61 4.53 6.03
CA SER A 37 -16.51 5.00 7.43
C SER A 37 -15.68 6.29 7.56
N GLU A 38 -15.99 7.08 8.58
CA GLU A 38 -15.31 8.33 8.96
C GLU A 38 -13.86 8.16 9.46
N ASP A 39 -13.28 6.96 9.37
CA ASP A 39 -11.86 6.72 9.73
C ASP A 39 -10.96 7.76 9.04
N PRO A 40 -9.88 8.22 9.70
CA PRO A 40 -9.25 9.49 9.35
C PRO A 40 -8.95 9.58 7.86
N LYS A 41 -9.54 10.56 7.15
CA LYS A 41 -9.38 10.77 5.70
C LYS A 41 -7.92 10.68 5.26
N HIS A 42 -7.02 11.23 6.08
CA HIS A 42 -5.58 11.24 5.83
C HIS A 42 -4.95 9.84 5.90
N LEU A 43 -5.42 8.96 6.79
CA LEU A 43 -4.98 7.57 6.86
C LEU A 43 -5.44 6.79 5.63
N ARG A 44 -6.70 6.95 5.21
CA ARG A 44 -7.22 6.33 3.97
C ARG A 44 -6.45 6.79 2.74
N THR A 45 -6.17 8.09 2.63
CA THR A 45 -5.37 8.63 1.52
C THR A 45 -3.95 8.07 1.56
N GLY A 46 -3.30 8.06 2.72
CA GLY A 46 -1.94 7.54 2.87
C GLY A 46 -1.82 6.07 2.48
N MET A 47 -2.75 5.23 2.96
CA MET A 47 -2.80 3.82 2.57
C MET A 47 -3.07 3.64 1.08
N SER A 48 -4.03 4.37 0.50
CA SER A 48 -4.31 4.30 -0.93
C SER A 48 -3.09 4.71 -1.76
N SER A 49 -2.38 5.78 -1.38
CA SER A 49 -1.14 6.19 -2.04
C SER A 49 -0.05 5.12 -1.92
N ALA A 50 0.12 4.51 -0.74
CA ALA A 50 1.09 3.44 -0.53
C ALA A 50 0.82 2.22 -1.43
N LEU A 51 -0.46 1.83 -1.56
CA LEU A 51 -0.88 0.74 -2.44
C LEU A 51 -0.64 1.07 -3.92
N VAL A 52 -0.96 2.30 -4.34
CA VAL A 52 -0.69 2.77 -5.72
C VAL A 52 0.80 2.73 -6.02
N PHE A 53 1.66 3.22 -5.12
CA PHE A 53 3.10 3.21 -5.34
C PHE A 53 3.69 1.81 -5.32
N ASN A 54 3.25 0.94 -4.41
CA ASN A 54 3.66 -0.46 -4.41
C ASN A 54 3.29 -1.16 -5.74
N GLY A 55 2.04 -1.01 -6.18
CA GLY A 55 1.59 -1.56 -7.46
C GLY A 55 2.32 -0.95 -8.67
N THR A 56 2.68 0.33 -8.61
CA THR A 56 3.46 0.99 -9.66
C THR A 56 4.86 0.41 -9.78
N VAL A 57 5.55 0.18 -8.66
CA VAL A 57 6.88 -0.45 -8.66
C VAL A 57 6.80 -1.88 -9.22
N VAL A 58 5.84 -2.69 -8.74
CA VAL A 58 5.65 -4.07 -9.24
C VAL A 58 5.37 -4.08 -10.74
N ARG A 59 4.49 -3.19 -11.21
CA ARG A 59 4.18 -3.04 -12.64
C ARG A 59 5.44 -2.71 -13.45
N LEU A 60 6.25 -1.75 -13.01
CA LEU A 60 7.50 -1.39 -13.69
C LEU A 60 8.50 -2.55 -13.74
N LEU A 61 8.64 -3.32 -12.66
CA LEU A 61 9.52 -4.48 -12.62
C LEU A 61 9.07 -5.58 -13.59
N VAL A 62 7.76 -5.84 -13.66
CA VAL A 62 7.17 -6.81 -14.59
C VAL A 62 7.31 -6.35 -16.04
N GLU A 63 6.98 -5.09 -16.34
CA GLU A 63 7.08 -4.53 -17.70
C GLU A 63 8.54 -4.51 -18.20
N LYS A 64 9.50 -4.34 -17.30
CA LYS A 64 10.94 -4.44 -17.60
C LYS A 64 11.45 -5.88 -17.70
N GLY A 65 10.62 -6.88 -17.40
CA GLY A 65 10.99 -8.30 -17.40
C GLY A 65 11.95 -8.69 -16.28
N ILE A 66 12.01 -7.91 -15.19
CA ILE A 66 12.89 -8.17 -14.03
C ILE A 66 12.28 -9.26 -13.14
N ILE A 67 10.96 -9.27 -13.00
CA ILE A 67 10.19 -10.31 -12.31
C ILE A 67 8.96 -10.66 -13.14
N THR A 68 8.37 -11.82 -12.88
CA THR A 68 7.07 -12.24 -13.38
C THR A 68 5.97 -11.95 -12.36
N ARG A 69 4.71 -11.99 -12.82
CA ARG A 69 3.55 -11.89 -11.91
C ARG A 69 3.46 -13.09 -10.96
N GLU A 70 3.93 -14.25 -11.38
CA GLU A 70 3.96 -15.48 -10.58
C GLU A 70 4.97 -15.33 -9.43
N GLU A 71 6.21 -14.93 -9.72
CA GLU A 71 7.23 -14.68 -8.68
C GLU A 71 6.78 -13.64 -7.65
N TYR A 72 6.13 -12.56 -8.10
CA TYR A 72 5.54 -11.58 -7.19
C TYR A 72 4.47 -12.21 -6.27
N ALA A 73 3.56 -13.01 -6.84
CA ALA A 73 2.49 -13.64 -6.08
C ALA A 73 3.03 -14.68 -5.08
N GLU A 74 4.02 -15.48 -5.49
CA GLU A 74 4.69 -16.44 -4.61
C GLU A 74 5.37 -15.76 -3.43
N ALA A 75 6.14 -14.69 -3.69
CA ALA A 75 6.77 -13.90 -2.63
C ALA A 75 5.74 -13.29 -1.68
N ALA A 76 4.67 -12.69 -2.21
CA ALA A 76 3.60 -12.11 -1.41
C ALA A 76 2.91 -13.15 -0.51
N VAL A 77 2.70 -14.38 -1.01
CA VAL A 77 2.14 -15.48 -0.21
C VAL A 77 3.06 -15.88 0.94
N VAL A 78 4.37 -15.90 0.72
CA VAL A 78 5.35 -16.19 1.78
C VAL A 78 5.29 -15.11 2.87
N ASP A 79 5.30 -13.84 2.47
CA ASP A 79 5.27 -12.71 3.41
C ASP A 79 3.95 -12.65 4.19
N LEU A 80 2.81 -12.86 3.52
CA LEU A 80 1.50 -12.90 4.19
C LEU A 80 1.40 -14.05 5.19
N LYS A 81 1.97 -15.22 4.89
CA LYS A 81 2.03 -16.33 5.85
C LYS A 81 2.88 -15.98 7.06
N ALA A 82 4.02 -15.32 6.85
CA ALA A 82 4.88 -14.86 7.94
C ALA A 82 4.16 -13.82 8.82
N GLU A 83 3.41 -12.91 8.20
CA GLU A 83 2.58 -11.91 8.87
C GLU A 83 1.51 -12.55 9.77
N VAL A 84 0.77 -13.52 9.22
CA VAL A 84 -0.24 -14.29 9.97
C VAL A 84 0.39 -15.00 11.16
N LYS A 85 1.54 -15.64 10.97
CA LYS A 85 2.27 -16.32 12.04
C LYS A 85 2.73 -15.35 13.13
N ARG A 86 3.13 -14.13 12.76
CA ARG A 86 3.48 -13.10 13.74
C ARG A 86 2.26 -12.70 14.57
N TYR A 87 1.11 -12.45 13.95
CA TYR A 87 -0.11 -12.13 14.68
C TYR A 87 -0.60 -13.27 15.57
N GLU A 88 -0.57 -14.52 15.09
CA GLU A 88 -0.89 -15.69 15.91
C GLU A 88 -0.03 -15.74 17.17
N LYS A 89 1.27 -15.47 17.05
CA LYS A 89 2.20 -15.40 18.19
C LYS A 89 1.85 -14.26 19.14
N GLU A 90 1.68 -13.03 18.65
CA GLU A 90 1.35 -11.86 19.47
C GLU A 90 0.03 -12.06 20.24
N ILE A 91 -0.99 -12.63 19.59
CA ILE A 91 -2.28 -12.92 20.22
C ILE A 91 -2.14 -14.06 21.24
N SER A 92 -1.40 -15.13 20.91
CA SER A 92 -1.11 -16.22 21.84
C SER A 92 -0.45 -15.70 23.11
N GLU A 93 0.56 -14.83 22.98
CA GLU A 93 1.24 -14.19 24.12
C GLU A 93 0.27 -13.32 24.94
N HIS A 94 -0.56 -12.52 24.28
CA HIS A 94 -1.57 -11.69 24.95
C HIS A 94 -2.62 -12.50 25.72
N LEU A 95 -2.97 -13.70 25.23
CA LEU A 95 -3.96 -14.60 25.83
C LEU A 95 -3.34 -15.62 26.80
N GLY A 96 -2.10 -15.42 27.24
CA GLY A 96 -1.47 -16.28 28.26
C GLY A 96 -0.94 -17.62 27.73
N GLY A 97 -0.52 -17.68 26.46
CA GLY A 97 0.07 -18.87 25.84
C GLY A 97 -0.95 -19.82 25.20
N ALA A 98 -2.16 -19.34 24.91
CA ALA A 98 -3.16 -20.13 24.18
C ALA A 98 -2.68 -20.45 22.75
N ASN A 99 -2.95 -21.66 22.25
CA ASN A 99 -2.62 -22.01 20.87
C ASN A 99 -3.62 -21.35 19.90
N ILE A 100 -3.16 -20.37 19.12
CA ILE A 100 -3.97 -19.57 18.19
C ILE A 100 -3.71 -20.00 16.74
N THR A 101 -4.77 -20.07 15.94
CA THR A 101 -4.70 -20.25 14.49
C THR A 101 -5.69 -19.35 13.80
N LEU A 102 -5.22 -18.50 12.89
CA LEU A 102 -6.05 -17.63 12.07
C LEU A 102 -6.34 -18.33 10.73
N LYS A 103 -7.61 -18.32 10.30
CA LYS A 103 -8.09 -18.98 9.07
C LYS A 103 -8.64 -17.96 8.08
#